data_AF-A0AAD3XI44-F1
#
_entry.id   AF-A0AAD3XI44-F1
#
_cell.length_a   1.000
_cell.length_b   1.000
_cell.length_c   1.000
_cell.angle_alpha   90.00
_cell.angle_beta   90.00
_cell.angle_gamma   90.00
#
_symmetry.space_group_name_H-M   'P 1'
#
loop_
_entity.id
_entity.type
_entity.pdbx_description
1 polymer ?
#
loop_
_entity_poly.entity_id
_entity_poly.type
_entity_poly.pdbx_seq_one_letter_code
_entity_poly.pdbx_strand_id
1 'polypeptide(L)'
;MASFYPPITSTTATTVAASNPIFPRTSQLSIFRKQNPHFTPKISCKASTKNDNQNPQPSNAEKEEFSSWNKLDRRNVLIGLGGLCGGATSTGNSAAFAAPLAAPEVTKCGKADLPAAAKGLNCCPPATTKVVEFRALPPSNGTPRVRPAAHLANREYIEKNKKALSLMKGLPDSDPRSFTQQANVHCAYCDGAYHQVGFPDLNLQVHNS
;
A
#
# COMPACT_ATOMS: atom_id res chain seq x y z
N MET A 1 -42.06 51.98 44.40
CA MET A 1 -42.57 50.59 44.40
C MET A 1 -41.54 49.73 43.69
N ALA A 2 -40.96 48.79 44.42
CA ALA A 2 -39.82 47.99 43.99
C ALA A 2 -40.24 46.91 42.97
N SER A 3 -39.48 46.79 41.88
CA SER A 3 -39.65 45.74 40.87
C SER A 3 -38.65 44.63 41.18
N PHE A 4 -39.16 43.43 41.45
CA PHE A 4 -38.36 42.25 41.80
C PHE A 4 -37.95 41.49 40.53
N TYR A 5 -36.64 41.36 40.30
CA TYR A 5 -36.06 40.43 39.34
C TYR A 5 -35.94 39.02 39.96
N PRO A 6 -36.16 37.93 39.19
CA PRO A 6 -35.91 36.57 39.66
C PRO A 6 -34.40 36.23 39.64
N PRO A 7 -33.93 35.30 40.50
CA PRO A 7 -32.51 35.01 40.66
C PRO A 7 -31.94 34.12 39.54
N ILE A 8 -30.66 34.36 39.24
CA ILE A 8 -29.79 33.61 38.35
C ILE A 8 -29.27 32.37 39.09
N THR A 9 -29.47 31.17 38.52
CA THR A 9 -28.92 29.92 39.05
C THR A 9 -27.63 29.58 38.31
N SER A 10 -26.49 29.65 39.02
CA SER A 10 -25.21 29.12 38.55
C SER A 10 -25.15 27.62 38.79
N THR A 11 -24.88 26.82 37.74
CA THR A 11 -24.56 25.40 37.88
C THR A 11 -23.13 25.16 37.43
N THR A 12 -22.31 24.77 38.39
CA THR A 12 -20.89 24.41 38.26
C THR A 12 -20.72 23.09 37.52
N ALA A 13 -19.70 23.05 36.64
CA ALA A 13 -19.27 21.86 35.92
C ALA A 13 -18.71 20.79 36.87
N THR A 14 -19.05 19.52 36.61
CA THR A 14 -18.36 18.35 37.22
C THR A 14 -17.86 17.45 36.10
N THR A 15 -16.53 17.40 35.95
CA THR A 15 -15.80 16.42 35.15
C THR A 15 -15.74 15.09 35.89
N VAL A 16 -16.11 13.99 35.22
CA VAL A 16 -15.86 12.63 35.72
C VAL A 16 -15.20 11.81 34.61
N ALA A 17 -14.00 11.33 34.92
CA ALA A 17 -13.13 10.53 34.06
C ALA A 17 -13.62 9.08 33.94
N ALA A 18 -13.18 8.45 32.86
CA ALA A 18 -13.57 7.13 32.34
C ALA A 18 -13.28 5.94 33.27
N SER A 19 -14.08 4.88 33.10
CA SER A 19 -13.62 3.50 33.29
C SER A 19 -14.33 2.57 32.27
N ASN A 20 -13.53 1.95 31.40
CA ASN A 20 -13.97 0.94 30.44
C ASN A 20 -13.90 -0.45 31.09
N PRO A 21 -14.95 -1.31 31.01
CA PRO A 21 -14.84 -2.70 31.43
C PRO A 21 -14.11 -3.52 30.36
N ILE A 22 -13.04 -4.14 30.81
CA ILE A 22 -12.11 -4.97 30.07
C ILE A 22 -12.65 -6.42 30.03
N PHE A 23 -12.84 -6.93 28.79
CA PHE A 23 -13.13 -8.31 28.33
C PHE A 23 -14.55 -8.91 28.46
N PRO A 24 -15.14 -9.41 27.34
CA PRO A 24 -16.19 -10.43 27.39
C PRO A 24 -15.58 -11.83 27.55
N ARG A 25 -16.14 -12.60 28.48
CA ARG A 25 -15.81 -14.01 28.75
C ARG A 25 -16.51 -14.88 27.70
N THR A 26 -15.78 -15.59 26.84
CA THR A 26 -16.36 -16.60 25.95
C THR A 26 -15.84 -17.99 26.28
N SER A 27 -16.70 -18.80 26.90
CA SER A 27 -16.68 -20.25 26.81
C SER A 27 -16.76 -20.68 25.34
N GLN A 28 -16.06 -21.75 24.93
CA GLN A 28 -16.63 -22.97 24.33
C GLN A 28 -15.49 -23.94 23.93
N LEU A 29 -15.66 -25.20 24.33
CA LEU A 29 -14.87 -26.35 23.93
C LEU A 29 -15.26 -26.78 22.51
N SER A 30 -14.29 -27.17 21.67
CA SER A 30 -14.52 -28.26 20.69
C SER A 30 -13.22 -28.86 20.15
N ILE A 31 -13.27 -30.18 20.02
CA ILE A 31 -12.21 -31.15 19.74
C ILE A 31 -11.74 -31.11 18.27
N PHE A 32 -10.43 -31.06 18.03
CA PHE A 32 -9.87 -31.24 16.68
C PHE A 32 -9.69 -32.72 16.34
N ARG A 33 -10.40 -33.16 15.31
CA ARG A 33 -10.26 -34.48 14.64
C ARG A 33 -9.04 -34.43 13.72
N LYS A 34 -8.02 -35.25 13.97
CA LYS A 34 -6.85 -35.41 13.08
C LYS A 34 -7.28 -36.06 11.75
N GLN A 35 -6.93 -35.45 10.63
CA GLN A 35 -6.89 -36.12 9.32
C GLN A 35 -5.44 -36.15 8.81
N ASN A 36 -5.03 -37.29 8.24
CA ASN A 36 -3.67 -37.58 7.76
C ASN A 36 -3.28 -36.72 6.54
N PRO A 37 -2.01 -36.32 6.39
CA PRO A 37 -1.55 -35.60 5.20
C PRO A 37 -1.25 -36.55 4.03
N HIS A 38 -1.73 -36.18 2.84
CA HIS A 38 -1.38 -36.79 1.56
C HIS A 38 0.04 -36.40 1.10
N PHE A 39 0.69 -37.36 0.43
CA PHE A 39 2.04 -37.28 -0.16
C PHE A 39 2.19 -36.14 -1.19
N THR A 40 3.24 -35.33 -1.06
CA THR A 40 3.73 -34.41 -2.11
C THR A 40 5.01 -34.96 -2.75
N PRO A 41 5.16 -34.94 -4.09
CA PRO A 41 6.35 -35.46 -4.76
C PRO A 41 7.54 -34.52 -4.59
N LYS A 42 8.71 -35.07 -4.22
CA LYS A 42 9.98 -34.34 -4.14
C LYS A 42 10.58 -34.18 -5.55
N ILE A 43 10.74 -32.95 -6.00
CA ILE A 43 11.54 -32.62 -7.19
C ILE A 43 13.00 -32.45 -6.74
N SER A 44 13.91 -33.22 -7.32
CA SER A 44 15.36 -33.12 -7.08
C SER A 44 16.04 -32.55 -8.33
N CYS A 45 16.71 -31.41 -8.18
CA CYS A 45 17.58 -30.85 -9.22
C CYS A 45 19.01 -31.37 -9.02
N LYS A 46 19.53 -32.10 -10.01
CA LYS A 46 20.90 -32.62 -10.04
C LYS A 46 21.80 -31.57 -10.69
N ALA A 47 22.74 -30.99 -9.95
CA ALA A 47 23.77 -30.12 -10.51
C ALA A 47 24.90 -30.99 -11.09
N SER A 48 25.21 -30.82 -12.37
CA SER A 48 26.31 -31.51 -13.04
C SER A 48 27.66 -30.91 -12.63
N THR A 49 28.47 -31.66 -11.88
CA THR A 49 29.90 -31.38 -11.74
C THR A 49 30.62 -31.88 -12.98
N LYS A 50 31.01 -30.96 -13.88
CA LYS A 50 32.06 -31.25 -14.86
C LYS A 50 33.40 -31.10 -14.16
N ASN A 51 34.02 -32.24 -13.83
CA ASN A 51 35.45 -32.37 -13.62
C ASN A 51 36.06 -32.75 -14.97
N ASP A 52 36.94 -31.91 -15.51
CA ASP A 52 37.91 -32.34 -16.51
C ASP A 52 39.28 -32.50 -15.84
N ASN A 53 39.80 -33.72 -15.93
CA ASN A 53 41.03 -34.22 -15.33
C ASN A 53 42.29 -33.63 -15.99
N GLN A 54 43.36 -33.45 -15.21
CA GLN A 54 44.71 -33.93 -15.56
C GLN A 54 45.56 -34.15 -14.28
N ASN A 55 46.43 -35.16 -14.34
CA ASN A 55 46.96 -36.04 -13.29
C ASN A 55 48.27 -35.50 -12.60
N PRO A 56 49.09 -36.23 -11.80
CA PRO A 56 49.30 -35.98 -10.36
C PRO A 56 50.78 -35.78 -9.87
N GLN A 57 50.91 -35.21 -8.64
CA GLN A 57 52.02 -35.27 -7.65
C GLN A 57 53.41 -34.65 -7.99
N PRO A 58 54.33 -34.43 -7.00
CA PRO A 58 54.27 -34.62 -5.53
C PRO A 58 54.61 -33.34 -4.70
N SER A 59 54.22 -33.18 -3.43
CA SER A 59 54.99 -33.69 -2.28
C SER A 59 54.43 -33.18 -0.93
N ASN A 60 54.58 -34.04 0.08
CA ASN A 60 54.79 -33.79 1.52
C ASN A 60 53.66 -33.26 2.43
N ALA A 61 53.16 -34.21 3.23
CA ALA A 61 53.30 -34.25 4.69
C ALA A 61 52.37 -33.37 5.58
N GLU A 62 51.47 -34.10 6.26
CA GLU A 62 51.01 -33.98 7.66
C GLU A 62 50.02 -32.87 8.10
N LYS A 63 48.86 -33.38 8.60
CA LYS A 63 48.06 -32.91 9.75
C LYS A 63 47.74 -31.41 9.84
N GLU A 64 46.47 -31.05 9.67
CA GLU A 64 45.58 -30.77 10.82
C GLU A 64 44.14 -30.46 10.39
N GLU A 65 43.25 -30.82 11.30
CA GLU A 65 41.81 -30.79 11.22
C GLU A 65 41.25 -29.36 11.41
N PHE A 66 40.08 -29.13 10.82
CA PHE A 66 39.13 -28.07 11.15
C PHE A 66 39.28 -26.68 10.47
N SER A 67 39.21 -26.66 9.13
CA SER A 67 38.69 -25.49 8.39
C SER A 67 37.19 -25.66 8.09
N SER A 68 36.37 -25.78 9.14
CA SER A 68 34.90 -25.88 9.03
C SER A 68 34.20 -24.54 8.74
N TRP A 69 34.90 -23.56 8.17
CA TRP A 69 34.39 -22.18 8.06
C TRP A 69 34.41 -21.59 6.63
N ASN A 70 34.87 -22.34 5.63
CA ASN A 70 35.02 -21.80 4.26
C ASN A 70 34.01 -22.33 3.23
N LYS A 71 32.83 -22.77 3.66
CA LYS A 71 31.77 -23.14 2.69
C LYS A 71 30.35 -22.74 3.08
N LEU A 72 30.22 -21.61 3.78
CA LEU A 72 28.95 -20.89 3.82
C LEU A 72 28.91 -19.94 2.63
N ASP A 73 28.36 -20.43 1.51
CA ASP A 73 27.98 -19.56 0.39
C ASP A 73 27.07 -18.45 0.94
N ARG A 74 27.33 -17.17 0.60
CA ARG A 74 26.62 -16.00 1.16
C ARG A 74 25.09 -16.10 1.03
N ARG A 75 24.61 -16.91 0.08
CA ARG A 75 23.20 -17.23 -0.15
C ARG A 75 22.58 -18.12 0.94
N ASN A 76 23.37 -18.93 1.63
CA ASN A 76 22.89 -19.80 2.71
C ASN A 76 22.79 -19.10 4.07
N VAL A 77 23.41 -17.93 4.24
CA VAL A 77 23.27 -17.13 5.47
C VAL A 77 21.87 -16.53 5.58
N LEU A 78 21.28 -16.11 4.45
CA LEU A 78 19.90 -15.60 4.41
C LEU A 78 18.83 -16.70 4.52
N ILE A 79 19.16 -17.93 4.13
CA ILE A 79 18.24 -19.09 4.28
C ILE A 79 18.34 -19.67 5.71
N GLY A 80 19.54 -19.66 6.31
CA GLY A 80 19.77 -20.17 7.67
C GLY A 80 19.24 -19.27 8.80
N LEU A 81 19.06 -17.97 8.56
CA LEU A 81 18.48 -17.02 9.53
C LEU A 81 17.02 -16.62 9.21
N GLY A 82 16.48 -16.99 8.05
CA GLY A 82 15.12 -16.63 7.61
C GLY A 82 14.11 -17.79 7.61
N GLY A 83 14.53 -19.01 7.98
CA GLY A 83 13.75 -20.24 7.81
C GLY A 83 12.57 -20.46 8.76
N LEU A 84 12.20 -19.50 9.61
CA LEU A 84 11.10 -19.62 10.59
C LEU A 84 9.99 -18.56 10.41
N CYS A 85 9.85 -17.97 9.23
CA CYS A 85 8.74 -17.05 8.92
C CYS A 85 7.93 -17.50 7.68
N GLY A 86 7.79 -18.82 7.47
CA GLY A 86 7.05 -19.38 6.33
C GLY A 86 5.66 -19.94 6.64
N GLY A 87 5.20 -19.92 7.90
CA GLY A 87 4.04 -20.73 8.31
C GLY A 87 3.09 -20.11 9.34
N ALA A 88 3.11 -18.79 9.56
CA ALA A 88 2.21 -18.15 10.53
C ALA A 88 1.79 -16.70 10.18
N THR A 89 1.58 -16.36 8.90
CA THR A 89 0.93 -15.08 8.55
C THR A 89 -0.59 -15.22 8.45
N SER A 90 -1.23 -15.86 9.44
CA SER A 90 -2.69 -15.70 9.60
C SER A 90 -3.21 -16.11 10.97
N THR A 91 -2.61 -15.59 12.04
CA THR A 91 -3.32 -15.45 13.31
C THR A 91 -2.77 -14.23 14.06
N GLY A 92 -3.59 -13.19 14.17
CA GLY A 92 -3.69 -12.32 15.35
C GLY A 92 -2.45 -11.52 15.77
N ASN A 93 -2.54 -10.21 15.54
CA ASN A 93 -1.91 -9.16 16.35
C ASN A 93 -0.39 -9.06 16.29
N SER A 94 0.16 -8.72 15.13
CA SER A 94 1.27 -7.77 15.07
C SER A 94 0.68 -6.36 14.95
N ALA A 95 0.35 -5.74 16.07
CA ALA A 95 0.02 -4.32 16.10
C ALA A 95 1.33 -3.52 15.94
N ALA A 96 1.89 -3.52 14.74
CA ALA A 96 2.73 -2.41 14.33
C ALA A 96 1.81 -1.19 14.26
N PHE A 97 2.00 -0.23 15.16
CA PHE A 97 1.34 1.08 15.07
C PHE A 97 1.91 1.80 13.85
N ALA A 98 1.39 1.48 12.67
CA ALA A 98 1.65 2.25 11.48
C ALA A 98 0.79 3.52 11.55
N ALA A 99 1.40 4.67 11.26
CA ALA A 99 0.69 5.91 10.96
C ALA A 99 0.75 6.13 9.45
N PRO A 100 -0.07 5.39 8.65
CA PRO A 100 -0.07 5.55 7.20
C PRO A 100 -0.53 6.96 6.82
N LEU A 101 -0.02 7.47 5.69
CA LEU A 101 -0.55 8.69 5.10
C LEU A 101 -2.02 8.48 4.75
N ALA A 102 -2.90 9.27 5.36
CA ALA A 102 -4.32 9.26 5.05
C ALA A 102 -4.59 9.98 3.73
N ALA A 103 -5.61 9.53 3.00
CA ALA A 103 -6.09 10.27 1.83
C ALA A 103 -6.56 11.68 2.27
N PRO A 104 -6.27 12.72 1.47
CA PRO A 104 -6.66 14.07 1.82
C PRO A 104 -8.18 14.23 1.71
N GLU A 105 -8.73 15.16 2.49
CA GLU A 105 -10.12 15.57 2.35
C GLU A 105 -10.29 16.37 1.05
N VAL A 106 -11.10 15.86 0.12
CA VAL A 106 -11.31 16.48 -1.21
C VAL A 106 -11.82 17.92 -1.15
N THR A 107 -12.48 18.31 -0.06
CA THR A 107 -12.98 19.67 0.18
C THR A 107 -11.91 20.64 0.69
N LYS A 108 -10.74 20.13 1.14
CA LYS A 108 -9.63 20.92 1.68
C LYS A 108 -8.52 21.13 0.66
N CYS A 109 -8.85 21.08 -0.63
CA CYS A 109 -7.91 21.43 -1.69
C CYS A 109 -7.62 22.94 -1.68
N GLY A 110 -6.35 23.29 -1.77
CA GLY A 110 -5.86 24.67 -1.79
C GLY A 110 -5.02 24.98 -3.03
N LYS A 111 -4.25 26.05 -2.93
CA LYS A 111 -3.37 26.52 -4.00
C LYS A 111 -2.15 25.59 -4.13
N ALA A 112 -1.87 25.12 -5.34
CA ALA A 112 -0.67 24.35 -5.64
C ALA A 112 0.58 25.25 -5.76
N ASP A 113 1.74 24.70 -5.41
CA ASP A 113 3.06 25.29 -5.57
C ASP A 113 3.62 24.97 -6.97
N LEU A 114 3.19 25.76 -7.94
CA LEU A 114 3.46 25.53 -9.35
C LEU A 114 4.65 26.38 -9.87
N PRO A 115 5.39 25.87 -10.86
CA PRO A 115 6.43 26.65 -11.54
C PRO A 115 5.82 27.88 -12.22
N ALA A 116 6.64 28.90 -12.49
CA ALA A 116 6.18 30.19 -13.02
C ALA A 116 5.32 30.07 -14.30
N ALA A 117 5.63 29.12 -15.18
CA ALA A 117 4.89 28.86 -16.43
C ALA A 117 3.45 28.35 -16.21
N ALA A 118 3.16 27.80 -15.02
CA ALA A 118 1.86 27.22 -14.64
C ALA A 118 1.18 28.02 -13.51
N LYS A 119 1.69 29.22 -13.21
CA LYS A 119 1.21 30.03 -12.09
C LYS A 119 -0.25 30.44 -12.29
N GLY A 120 -1.08 30.16 -11.29
CA GLY A 120 -2.51 30.53 -11.29
C GLY A 120 -3.45 29.44 -11.79
N LEU A 121 -2.95 28.26 -12.16
CA LEU A 121 -3.81 27.10 -12.40
C LEU A 121 -4.48 26.67 -11.08
N ASN A 122 -5.79 26.44 -11.16
CA ASN A 122 -6.55 25.82 -10.08
C ASN A 122 -6.61 24.32 -10.33
N CYS A 123 -5.92 23.55 -9.50
CA CYS A 123 -5.85 22.09 -9.61
C CYS A 123 -6.92 21.38 -8.78
N CYS A 124 -7.79 22.12 -8.11
CA CYS A 124 -8.78 21.51 -7.26
C CYS A 124 -9.87 20.80 -8.08
N PRO A 125 -10.25 19.58 -7.65
CA PRO A 125 -11.33 18.86 -8.30
C PRO A 125 -12.66 19.61 -8.12
N PRO A 126 -13.69 19.29 -8.92
CA PRO A 126 -15.02 19.86 -8.72
C PRO A 126 -15.53 19.42 -7.35
N ALA A 127 -16.26 20.30 -6.67
CA ALA A 127 -16.73 20.04 -5.31
C ALA A 127 -17.60 18.77 -5.26
N THR A 128 -17.25 17.85 -4.36
CA THR A 128 -18.03 16.66 -4.04
C THR A 128 -17.98 16.39 -2.55
N THR A 129 -19.10 15.97 -1.98
CA THR A 129 -19.22 15.55 -0.58
C THR A 129 -19.33 14.05 -0.42
N LYS A 130 -19.38 13.31 -1.54
CA LYS A 130 -19.60 11.86 -1.56
C LYS A 130 -18.29 11.16 -1.87
N VAL A 131 -17.56 10.79 -0.83
CA VAL A 131 -16.48 9.80 -0.92
C VAL A 131 -17.07 8.44 -0.59
N VAL A 132 -16.86 7.47 -1.48
CA VAL A 132 -17.34 6.10 -1.29
C VAL A 132 -16.14 5.18 -1.09
N GLU A 133 -16.30 4.20 -0.21
CA GLU A 133 -15.27 3.19 0.02
C GLU A 133 -15.03 2.39 -1.26
N PHE A 134 -13.77 2.17 -1.59
CA PHE A 134 -13.41 1.33 -2.73
C PHE A 134 -13.93 -0.09 -2.49
N ARG A 135 -14.76 -0.58 -3.40
CA ARG A 135 -15.20 -1.97 -3.41
C ARG A 135 -14.50 -2.69 -4.55
N ALA A 136 -13.77 -3.75 -4.19
CA ALA A 136 -13.24 -4.65 -5.20
C ALA A 136 -14.39 -5.17 -6.07
N LEU A 137 -14.24 -5.06 -7.39
CA LEU A 137 -15.20 -5.64 -8.31
C LEU A 137 -15.16 -7.16 -8.16
N PRO A 138 -16.32 -7.84 -8.20
CA PRO A 138 -16.34 -9.30 -8.20
C PRO A 138 -15.53 -9.83 -9.39
N PRO A 139 -14.92 -11.03 -9.28
CA PRO A 139 -14.19 -11.64 -10.38
C PRO A 139 -15.09 -11.67 -11.62
N SER A 140 -14.72 -10.90 -12.65
CA SER A 140 -15.48 -10.88 -13.89
C SER A 140 -15.08 -12.08 -14.73
N ASN A 141 -16.05 -12.75 -15.35
CA ASN A 141 -15.79 -13.76 -16.40
C ASN A 141 -15.24 -13.14 -17.71
N GLY A 142 -15.02 -11.83 -17.73
CA GLY A 142 -14.47 -11.11 -18.88
C GLY A 142 -12.95 -11.25 -18.99
N THR A 143 -12.43 -10.99 -20.19
CA THR A 143 -10.99 -10.95 -20.43
C THR A 143 -10.34 -9.78 -19.67
N PRO A 144 -9.21 -9.99 -18.98
CA PRO A 144 -8.44 -8.91 -18.35
C PRO A 144 -8.07 -7.82 -19.36
N ARG A 145 -8.00 -6.56 -18.90
CA ARG A 145 -7.59 -5.44 -19.75
C ARG A 145 -6.08 -5.51 -19.99
N VAL A 146 -5.68 -5.76 -21.24
CA VAL A 146 -4.27 -5.77 -21.66
C VAL A 146 -3.86 -4.38 -22.13
N ARG A 147 -2.72 -3.87 -21.63
CA ARG A 147 -2.09 -2.63 -22.10
C ARG A 147 -0.96 -3.00 -23.07
N PRO A 148 -1.12 -2.80 -24.40
CA PRO A 148 -0.07 -3.10 -25.35
C PRO A 148 1.09 -2.09 -25.26
N ALA A 149 2.29 -2.50 -25.68
CA ALA A 149 3.37 -1.55 -25.92
C ALA A 149 2.95 -0.56 -27.01
N ALA A 150 3.13 0.74 -26.78
CA ALA A 150 2.59 1.77 -27.67
C ALA A 150 3.06 1.64 -29.13
N HIS A 151 4.32 1.25 -29.34
CA HIS A 151 4.92 1.05 -30.66
C HIS A 151 4.47 -0.25 -31.37
N LEU A 152 3.79 -1.16 -30.66
CA LEU A 152 3.26 -2.43 -31.19
C LEU A 152 1.72 -2.48 -31.14
N ALA A 153 1.07 -1.40 -30.73
CA ALA A 153 -0.38 -1.36 -30.65
C ALA A 153 -0.99 -1.53 -32.05
N ASN A 154 -2.00 -2.39 -32.16
CA ASN A 154 -2.72 -2.56 -33.41
C ASN A 154 -3.57 -1.32 -33.75
N ARG A 155 -4.02 -1.26 -35.00
CA ARG A 155 -4.78 -0.12 -35.52
C ARG A 155 -6.06 0.10 -34.72
N GLU A 156 -6.76 -0.97 -34.36
CA GLU A 156 -8.03 -0.92 -33.64
C GLU A 156 -7.85 -0.31 -32.24
N TYR A 157 -6.78 -0.68 -31.53
CA TYR A 157 -6.44 -0.11 -30.22
C TYR A 157 -6.12 1.38 -30.33
N ILE A 158 -5.33 1.76 -31.34
CA ILE A 158 -4.93 3.15 -31.58
C ILE A 158 -6.17 4.01 -31.87
N GLU A 159 -7.04 3.56 -32.78
CA GLU A 159 -8.27 4.28 -33.13
C GLU A 159 -9.22 4.39 -31.93
N LYS A 160 -9.39 3.32 -31.15
CA LYS A 160 -10.17 3.35 -29.90
C LYS A 160 -9.60 4.33 -28.88
N ASN A 161 -8.27 4.35 -28.71
CA ASN A 161 -7.61 5.27 -27.79
C ASN A 161 -7.78 6.73 -28.23
N LYS A 162 -7.56 7.03 -29.53
CA LYS A 162 -7.78 8.36 -30.11
C LYS A 162 -9.22 8.83 -29.91
N LYS A 163 -10.20 7.96 -30.17
CA LYS A 163 -11.62 8.27 -29.94
C LYS A 163 -11.90 8.56 -28.47
N ALA A 164 -11.37 7.74 -27.54
CA ALA A 164 -11.54 7.96 -26.11
C ALA A 164 -10.93 9.30 -25.65
N LEU A 165 -9.73 9.64 -26.12
CA LEU A 165 -9.10 10.93 -25.83
C LEU A 165 -9.90 12.11 -26.39
N SER A 166 -10.42 11.98 -27.62
CA SER A 166 -11.27 13.01 -28.23
C SER A 166 -12.54 13.24 -27.41
N LEU A 167 -13.19 12.18 -26.95
CA LEU A 167 -14.37 12.28 -26.08
C LEU A 167 -14.04 12.93 -24.73
N MET A 168 -12.93 12.53 -24.11
CA MET A 168 -12.49 13.10 -22.83
C MET A 168 -12.13 14.59 -22.92
N LYS A 169 -11.52 15.01 -24.04
CA LYS A 169 -11.24 16.43 -24.34
C LYS A 169 -12.48 17.24 -24.71
N GLY A 170 -13.53 16.58 -25.19
CA GLY A 170 -14.81 17.22 -25.50
C GLY A 170 -15.75 17.39 -24.30
N LEU A 171 -15.38 16.86 -23.12
CA LEU A 171 -16.14 17.09 -21.89
C LEU A 171 -15.93 18.52 -21.37
N PRO A 172 -16.92 19.12 -20.69
CA PRO A 172 -16.73 20.39 -19.99
C PRO A 172 -15.61 20.32 -18.96
N ASP A 173 -14.84 21.40 -18.78
CA ASP A 173 -13.76 21.44 -17.80
C ASP A 173 -14.21 21.14 -16.36
N SER A 174 -15.47 21.43 -16.02
CA SER A 174 -16.05 21.12 -14.71
C SER A 174 -16.40 19.63 -14.51
N ASP A 175 -16.43 18.82 -15.57
CA ASP A 175 -16.67 17.37 -15.44
C ASP A 175 -15.42 16.72 -14.83
N PRO A 176 -15.52 15.97 -13.72
CA PRO A 176 -14.36 15.34 -13.09
C PRO A 176 -13.63 14.33 -13.99
N ARG A 177 -14.27 13.89 -15.10
CA ARG A 177 -13.70 12.98 -16.09
C ARG A 177 -13.03 13.71 -17.27
N SER A 178 -13.13 15.04 -17.33
CA SER A 178 -12.56 15.82 -18.42
C SER A 178 -11.03 15.70 -18.48
N PHE A 179 -10.47 15.99 -19.64
CA PHE A 179 -9.01 15.95 -19.83
C PHE A 179 -8.28 16.85 -18.82
N THR A 180 -8.81 18.06 -18.60
CA THR A 180 -8.28 19.04 -17.64
C THR A 180 -8.34 18.50 -16.22
N GLN A 181 -9.47 17.93 -15.78
CA GLN A 181 -9.59 17.43 -14.41
C GLN A 181 -8.74 16.20 -14.16
N GLN A 182 -8.56 15.31 -15.14
CA GLN A 182 -7.63 14.19 -15.02
C GLN A 182 -6.17 14.65 -14.87
N ALA A 183 -5.78 15.75 -15.55
CA ALA A 183 -4.46 16.36 -15.35
C ALA A 183 -4.32 17.04 -13.98
N ASN A 184 -5.39 17.71 -13.53
CA ASN A 184 -5.42 18.39 -12.23
C ASN A 184 -5.28 17.43 -11.04
N VAL A 185 -5.67 16.15 -11.17
CA VAL A 185 -5.36 15.13 -10.15
C VAL A 185 -3.85 15.03 -9.92
N HIS A 186 -3.03 15.01 -10.97
CA HIS A 186 -1.57 15.00 -10.80
C HIS A 186 -1.11 16.25 -10.07
N CYS A 187 -1.48 17.43 -10.57
CA CYS A 187 -1.09 18.69 -9.94
C CYS A 187 -1.46 18.75 -8.45
N ALA A 188 -2.69 18.39 -8.10
CA ALA A 188 -3.17 18.53 -6.72
C ALA A 188 -2.40 17.65 -5.72
N TYR A 189 -2.04 16.43 -6.12
CA TYR A 189 -1.35 15.47 -5.25
C TYR A 189 0.17 15.61 -5.27
N CYS A 190 0.72 16.27 -6.28
CA CYS A 190 2.17 16.33 -6.51
C CYS A 190 2.77 17.71 -6.20
N ASP A 191 1.96 18.76 -6.28
CA ASP A 191 2.40 20.15 -6.13
C ASP A 191 1.76 20.81 -4.90
N GLY A 192 1.47 20.03 -3.84
CA GLY A 192 1.13 20.57 -2.53
C GLY A 192 -0.25 21.23 -2.41
N ALA A 193 -1.23 20.87 -3.24
CA ALA A 193 -2.59 21.39 -3.09
C ALA A 193 -3.35 20.79 -1.89
N TYR A 194 -2.82 19.72 -1.28
CA TYR A 194 -3.39 19.09 -0.09
C TYR A 194 -2.38 19.06 1.05
N HIS A 195 -2.90 19.15 2.28
CA HIS A 195 -2.15 18.91 3.51
C HIS A 195 -2.45 17.51 4.07
N GLN A 196 -1.52 16.97 4.86
CA GLN A 196 -1.71 15.71 5.54
C GLN A 196 -2.75 15.86 6.66
N VAL A 197 -3.66 14.88 6.76
CA VAL A 197 -4.72 14.90 7.78
C VAL A 197 -4.07 14.86 9.17
N GLY A 198 -4.38 15.86 10.01
CA GLY A 198 -3.77 16.02 11.34
C GLY A 198 -2.45 16.79 11.37
N PHE A 199 -1.86 17.11 10.21
CA PHE A 199 -0.61 17.87 10.08
C PHE A 199 -0.79 18.99 9.04
N PRO A 200 -1.49 20.08 9.39
CA PRO A 200 -1.87 21.14 8.43
C PRO A 200 -0.69 21.89 7.85
N ASP A 201 0.46 21.92 8.53
CA ASP A 201 1.68 22.59 8.05
C ASP A 201 2.52 21.69 7.11
N LEU A 202 2.07 20.45 6.88
CA LEU A 202 2.78 19.47 6.06
C LEU A 202 1.96 19.12 4.82
N ASN A 203 2.51 19.44 3.65
CA ASN A 203 1.89 19.09 2.38
C ASN A 203 1.90 17.56 2.17
N LEU A 204 0.87 17.07 1.50
CA LEU A 204 0.86 15.74 0.92
C LEU A 204 1.75 15.73 -0.33
N GLN A 205 2.63 14.74 -0.43
CA GLN A 205 3.48 14.51 -1.59
C GLN A 205 3.53 13.01 -1.88
N VAL A 206 3.22 12.63 -3.12
CA VAL A 206 3.22 11.24 -3.58
C VAL A 206 4.50 10.83 -4.31
N HIS A 207 5.38 11.78 -4.61
CA HIS A 207 6.69 11.53 -5.22
C HIS A 207 7.82 11.45 -4.19
N ASN A 208 8.93 10.80 -4.56
CA ASN A 208 10.20 10.78 -3.82
C ASN A 208 10.11 10.27 -2.36
N SER A 209 9.22 9.30 -2.11
CA SER A 209 9.05 8.61 -0.82
C SER A 209 9.97 7.41 -0.63
#